data_AF-A0A2S8B3C6-F1
#
_entry.id   AF-A0A2S8B3C6-F1
#
_cell.length_a   1.000
_cell.length_b   1.000
_cell.length_c   1.000
_cell.angle_alpha   90.00
_cell.angle_beta   90.00
_cell.angle_gamma   90.00
#
_symmetry.space_group_name_H-M   'P 1'
#
loop_
_entity.id
_entity.type
_entity.pdbx_description
1 polymer ?
#
loop_
_entity_poly.entity_id
_entity_poly.type
_entity_poly.pdbx_seq_one_letter_code
_entity_poly.pdbx_strand_id
1 'polypeptide(L)'
;MKRDSGGRSMADVSMAQIARRGVGGLFDARGRDDRMQYWLFLILVFGPLVVLQFIIQFALTIPPLDLVMATRPGVPAAGAPFLQHQFRAMVTVTYASLGLHLLGALLLLTATARRLHDRGRGGWWALALPGAVFATGLGQARRMAEMAERMPQILAEIEKKVRPDFADLLSFPAKMQASAEPDWPSVLGGLILLWLVIELVRAGTAGPNRYGPPQR
;
A
#
# COMPACT_ATOMS: atom_id res chain seq x y z
N MET A 1 51.30 -5.39 1.13
CA MET A 1 50.16 -4.67 0.54
C MET A 1 49.02 -4.64 1.57
N LYS A 2 48.92 -3.56 2.35
CA LYS A 2 47.90 -3.38 3.41
C LYS A 2 46.60 -2.93 2.74
N ARG A 3 45.53 -3.73 2.84
CA ARG A 3 44.18 -3.27 2.47
C ARG A 3 43.69 -2.38 3.59
N ASP A 4 43.72 -1.06 3.39
CA ASP A 4 42.92 -0.14 4.19
C ASP A 4 41.44 -0.45 3.94
N SER A 5 40.89 -1.36 4.73
CA SER A 5 39.45 -1.49 4.90
C SER A 5 38.98 -0.34 5.79
N GLY A 6 39.04 0.88 5.26
CA GLY A 6 38.33 2.03 5.81
C GLY A 6 36.84 1.77 5.67
N GLY A 7 36.30 0.90 6.53
CA GLY A 7 34.88 0.65 6.61
C GLY A 7 34.21 1.94 7.00
N ARG A 8 33.52 2.59 6.05
CA ARG A 8 32.62 3.69 6.38
C ARG A 8 31.67 3.17 7.45
N SER A 9 31.68 3.86 8.59
CA SER A 9 30.69 3.63 9.61
C SER A 9 29.32 3.90 9.00
N MET A 10 28.32 3.05 9.30
CA MET A 10 26.93 3.32 8.94
C MET A 10 26.45 4.70 9.44
N ALA A 11 27.18 5.32 10.38
CA ALA A 11 26.94 6.67 10.88
C ALA A 11 27.11 7.79 9.85
N ASP A 12 27.78 7.56 8.71
CA ASP A 12 28.02 8.61 7.71
C ASP A 12 26.86 8.80 6.72
N VAL A 13 25.80 8.00 6.83
CA VAL A 13 24.62 8.13 5.96
C VAL A 13 23.81 9.35 6.36
N SER A 14 24.06 10.47 5.70
CA SER A 14 23.33 11.72 5.93
C SER A 14 21.92 11.65 5.33
N MET A 15 20.89 11.69 6.19
CA MET A 15 19.49 11.82 5.75
C MET A 15 19.26 13.03 4.82
N ALA A 16 20.01 14.11 5.01
CA ALA A 16 19.94 15.28 4.14
C ALA A 16 20.47 15.00 2.72
N GLN A 17 21.44 14.11 2.56
CA GLN A 17 21.91 13.67 1.23
C GLN A 17 20.86 12.80 0.55
N ILE A 18 20.24 11.87 1.28
CA ILE A 18 19.17 11.00 0.77
C ILE A 18 17.97 11.85 0.34
N ALA A 19 17.55 12.80 1.18
CA ALA A 19 16.45 13.70 0.85
C ALA A 19 16.76 14.57 -0.37
N ARG A 20 17.95 15.20 -0.44
CA ARG A 20 18.35 16.01 -1.60
C ARG A 20 18.42 15.20 -2.88
N ARG A 21 18.99 13.99 -2.83
CA ARG A 21 19.11 13.11 -3.99
C ARG A 21 17.75 12.57 -4.43
N GLY A 22 16.92 12.15 -3.48
CA GLY A 22 15.60 11.63 -3.74
C GLY A 22 14.65 12.70 -4.30
N VAL A 23 14.48 13.80 -3.56
CA VAL A 23 13.58 14.91 -3.93
C VAL A 23 14.12 15.68 -5.14
N GLY A 24 15.40 16.05 -5.15
CA GLY A 24 16.01 16.74 -6.29
C GLY A 24 16.12 15.86 -7.54
N GLY A 25 16.14 14.54 -7.37
CA GLY A 25 16.17 13.54 -8.43
C GLY A 25 14.80 12.96 -8.79
N LEU A 26 13.68 13.57 -8.37
CA LEU A 26 12.33 13.07 -8.68
C LEU A 26 12.06 12.96 -10.18
N PHE A 27 12.76 13.73 -11.00
CA PHE A 27 12.63 13.72 -12.46
C PHE A 27 13.92 13.27 -13.18
N ASP A 28 14.96 12.89 -12.45
CA ASP A 28 16.21 12.39 -13.01
C ASP A 28 16.42 10.91 -12.72
N ALA A 29 16.12 10.06 -13.70
CA ALA A 29 16.33 8.62 -13.61
C ALA A 29 17.79 8.19 -13.87
N ARG A 30 18.71 9.11 -14.16
CA ARG A 30 20.10 8.77 -14.51
C ARG A 30 20.88 8.31 -13.27
N GLY A 31 21.86 7.45 -13.52
CA GLY A 31 22.72 6.89 -12.48
C GLY A 31 22.11 5.69 -11.77
N ARG A 32 22.65 5.42 -10.58
CA ARG A 32 22.37 4.23 -9.76
C ARG A 32 22.09 4.66 -8.33
N ASP A 33 21.22 3.94 -7.64
CA ASP A 33 21.03 4.04 -6.18
C ASP A 33 21.34 2.68 -5.57
N ASP A 34 22.18 2.68 -4.53
CA ASP A 34 22.43 1.46 -3.76
C ASP A 34 21.19 1.06 -2.94
N ARG A 35 21.24 -0.13 -2.34
CA ARG A 35 20.10 -0.67 -1.58
C ARG A 35 19.73 0.23 -0.40
N MET A 36 20.71 0.70 0.36
CA MET A 36 20.47 1.48 1.57
C MET A 36 19.85 2.84 1.23
N GLN A 37 20.40 3.54 0.24
CA GLN A 37 19.87 4.80 -0.26
C GLN A 37 18.41 4.66 -0.72
N TYR A 38 18.12 3.61 -1.49
CA TYR A 38 16.76 3.33 -1.97
C TYR A 38 15.78 3.10 -0.81
N TRP A 39 16.10 2.22 0.14
CA TRP A 39 15.17 1.90 1.24
C TRP A 39 14.98 3.07 2.21
N LEU A 40 16.02 3.85 2.47
CA LEU A 40 15.87 5.06 3.30
C LEU A 40 15.03 6.12 2.60
N PHE A 41 15.16 6.29 1.28
CA PHE A 41 14.27 7.17 0.53
C PHE A 41 12.84 6.62 0.47
N LEU A 42 12.66 5.31 0.33
CA LEU A 42 11.35 4.65 0.42
C LEU A 42 10.68 4.94 1.76
N ILE A 43 11.39 4.80 2.88
CA ILE A 43 10.86 5.13 4.22
C ILE A 43 10.55 6.62 4.34
N LEU A 44 11.40 7.50 3.79
CA LEU A 44 11.16 8.94 3.80
C LEU A 44 9.88 9.33 3.05
N VAL A 45 9.53 8.60 1.98
CA VAL A 45 8.31 8.83 1.20
C VAL A 45 7.10 8.15 1.85
N PHE A 46 7.18 6.85 2.15
CA PHE A 46 6.04 6.07 2.64
C PHE A 46 5.75 6.32 4.12
N GLY A 47 6.73 6.63 4.95
CA GLY A 47 6.53 6.89 6.38
C GLY A 47 5.47 7.96 6.65
N PRO A 48 5.63 9.19 6.10
CA PRO A 48 4.61 10.24 6.22
C PRO A 48 3.26 9.86 5.59
N LEU A 49 3.26 9.16 4.45
CA LEU A 49 2.02 8.73 3.79
C LEU A 49 1.24 7.71 4.63
N VAL A 50 1.94 6.79 5.30
CA VAL A 50 1.33 5.82 6.22
C VAL A 50 0.72 6.53 7.44
N VAL A 51 1.42 7.52 8.01
CA VAL A 51 0.86 8.34 9.10
C VAL A 51 -0.39 9.07 8.64
N LEU A 52 -0.36 9.70 7.46
CA LEU A 52 -1.52 10.36 6.89
C LEU A 52 -2.69 9.39 6.64
N GLN A 53 -2.41 8.18 6.15
CA GLN A 53 -3.41 7.14 5.97
C GLN A 53 -4.08 6.77 7.31
N PHE A 54 -3.33 6.60 8.39
CA PHE A 54 -3.90 6.33 9.72
C PHE A 54 -4.80 7.45 10.22
N ILE A 55 -4.42 8.71 9.97
CA ILE A 55 -5.24 9.88 10.33
C ILE A 55 -6.56 9.85 9.55
N ILE A 56 -6.51 9.62 8.23
CA ILE A 56 -7.71 9.51 7.39
C ILE A 56 -8.62 8.37 7.85
N GLN A 57 -8.03 7.21 8.13
CA GLN A 57 -8.77 6.05 8.62
C GLN A 57 -9.48 6.40 9.93
N PHE A 58 -8.75 6.91 10.93
CA PHE A 58 -9.32 7.28 12.22
C PHE A 58 -10.44 8.33 12.08
N ALA A 59 -10.20 9.38 11.30
CA ALA A 59 -11.18 10.46 11.10
C ALA A 59 -12.47 9.99 10.42
N LEU A 60 -12.39 9.03 9.50
CA LEU A 60 -13.55 8.54 8.75
C LEU A 60 -14.28 7.40 9.44
N THR A 61 -13.59 6.58 10.24
CA THR A 61 -14.22 5.42 10.90
C THR A 61 -14.89 5.77 12.22
N ILE A 62 -14.60 6.93 12.81
CA ILE A 62 -15.30 7.38 14.02
C ILE A 62 -16.73 7.75 13.65
N PRO A 63 -17.72 7.02 14.16
CA PRO A 63 -19.12 7.35 13.92
C PRO A 63 -19.46 8.67 14.63
N PRO A 64 -20.34 9.49 14.03
CA PRO A 64 -20.78 10.71 14.68
C PRO A 64 -21.60 10.39 15.94
N LEU A 65 -21.56 11.29 16.93
CA LEU A 65 -22.09 11.04 18.28
C LEU A 65 -23.60 10.75 18.29
N ASP A 66 -24.35 11.37 17.39
CA ASP A 66 -25.78 11.13 17.18
C ASP A 66 -26.06 9.67 16.80
N LEU A 67 -25.26 9.09 15.90
CA LEU A 67 -25.36 7.70 15.46
C LEU A 67 -25.06 6.74 16.62
N VAL A 68 -24.03 7.05 17.42
CA VAL A 68 -23.71 6.28 18.63
C VAL A 68 -24.85 6.36 19.64
N MET A 69 -25.39 7.55 19.89
CA MET A 69 -26.49 7.75 20.82
C MET A 69 -27.81 7.13 20.36
N ALA A 70 -27.98 6.95 19.04
CA ALA A 70 -29.11 6.23 18.46
C ALA A 70 -29.00 4.71 18.70
N THR A 71 -27.79 4.13 18.76
CA THR A 71 -27.52 2.69 19.00
C THR A 71 -27.73 2.22 20.45
N ARG A 72 -28.77 2.69 21.14
CA ARG A 72 -29.04 2.29 22.54
C ARG A 72 -29.36 0.79 22.63
N PRO A 73 -28.89 0.11 23.69
CA PRO A 73 -29.27 -1.28 23.96
C PRO A 73 -30.79 -1.43 24.01
N GLY A 74 -31.33 -2.42 23.29
CA GLY A 74 -32.76 -2.75 23.30
C GLY A 74 -33.59 -2.24 22.12
N VAL A 75 -33.01 -1.51 21.16
CA VAL A 75 -33.68 -1.13 19.91
C VAL A 75 -32.99 -1.84 18.72
N PRO A 76 -33.52 -2.98 18.24
CA PRO A 76 -32.90 -3.77 17.17
C PRO A 76 -32.63 -2.97 15.88
N ALA A 77 -33.51 -2.01 15.56
CA ALA A 77 -33.43 -1.19 14.35
C ALA A 77 -32.30 -0.14 14.37
N ALA A 78 -31.67 0.12 15.52
CA ALA A 78 -30.69 1.19 15.64
C ALA A 78 -29.30 0.84 15.09
N GLY A 79 -28.99 -0.45 14.90
CA GLY A 79 -27.67 -0.90 14.43
C GLY A 79 -27.43 -0.73 12.92
N ALA A 80 -28.48 -0.70 12.10
CA ALA A 80 -28.33 -0.66 10.64
C ALA A 80 -27.70 0.64 10.13
N PRO A 81 -28.13 1.86 10.55
CA PRO A 81 -27.47 3.10 10.16
C PRO A 81 -26.01 3.17 10.60
N PHE A 82 -25.68 2.61 11.76
CA PHE A 82 -24.32 2.51 12.28
C PHE A 82 -23.43 1.68 11.37
N LEU A 83 -23.88 0.47 11.01
CA LEU A 83 -23.14 -0.40 10.12
C LEU A 83 -23.01 0.22 8.73
N GLN A 84 -24.08 0.80 8.19
CA GLN A 84 -24.04 1.48 6.89
C GLN A 84 -22.99 2.62 6.87
N HIS A 85 -22.93 3.42 7.93
CA HIS A 85 -21.90 4.45 8.08
C HIS A 85 -20.49 3.85 8.07
N GLN A 86 -20.25 2.79 8.87
CA GLN A 86 -18.96 2.11 8.91
C GLN A 86 -18.53 1.57 7.54
N PHE A 87 -19.41 0.87 6.82
CA PHE A 87 -19.07 0.35 5.49
C PHE A 87 -18.78 1.47 4.49
N ARG A 88 -19.58 2.55 4.48
CA ARG A 88 -19.33 3.70 3.63
C ARG A 88 -17.97 4.34 3.94
N ALA A 89 -17.66 4.52 5.22
CA ALA A 89 -16.36 5.01 5.66
C ALA A 89 -15.21 4.09 5.19
N MET A 90 -15.35 2.76 5.33
CA MET A 90 -14.35 1.80 4.85
C MET A 90 -14.12 1.88 3.34
N VAL A 91 -15.17 2.05 2.54
CA VAL A 91 -15.05 2.28 1.09
C VAL A 91 -14.25 3.56 0.82
N THR A 92 -14.63 4.67 1.45
CA THR A 92 -13.93 5.95 1.30
C THR A 92 -12.45 5.86 1.70
N VAL A 93 -12.15 5.23 2.85
CA VAL A 93 -10.78 5.00 3.32
C VAL A 93 -9.99 4.16 2.31
N THR A 94 -10.60 3.14 1.71
CA THR A 94 -9.91 2.28 0.73
C THR A 94 -9.55 3.04 -0.54
N TYR A 95 -10.44 3.88 -1.07
CA TYR A 95 -10.14 4.74 -2.21
C TYR A 95 -9.11 5.83 -1.89
N ALA A 96 -9.20 6.45 -0.71
CA ALA A 96 -8.20 7.42 -0.25
C ALA A 96 -6.82 6.76 -0.12
N SER A 97 -6.78 5.54 0.44
CA SER A 97 -5.56 4.74 0.55
C SER A 97 -4.97 4.42 -0.83
N LEU A 98 -5.78 4.00 -1.80
CA LEU A 98 -5.31 3.83 -3.19
C LEU A 98 -4.66 5.10 -3.73
N GLY A 99 -5.28 6.27 -3.54
CA GLY A 99 -4.71 7.55 -3.95
C GLY A 99 -3.35 7.84 -3.32
N LEU A 100 -3.20 7.62 -2.00
CA LEU A 100 -1.94 7.80 -1.29
C LEU A 100 -0.84 6.83 -1.76
N HIS A 101 -1.19 5.56 -1.99
CA HIS A 101 -0.22 4.57 -2.48
C HIS A 101 0.25 4.89 -3.91
N LEU A 102 -0.66 5.37 -4.77
CA LEU A 102 -0.30 5.85 -6.12
C LEU A 102 0.63 7.05 -6.05
N LEU A 103 0.35 8.01 -5.18
CA LEU A 103 1.22 9.15 -4.95
C LEU A 103 2.62 8.69 -4.51
N GLY A 104 2.70 7.78 -3.53
CA GLY A 104 3.97 7.20 -3.09
C GLY A 104 4.72 6.47 -4.21
N ALA A 105 4.02 5.66 -5.00
CA ALA A 105 4.59 4.95 -6.14
C ALA A 105 5.16 5.90 -7.21
N LEU A 106 4.46 7.01 -7.49
CA LEU A 106 4.93 8.04 -8.42
C LEU A 106 6.16 8.77 -7.88
N LEU A 107 6.18 9.12 -6.59
CA LEU A 107 7.34 9.74 -5.94
C LEU A 107 8.57 8.83 -5.91
N LEU A 108 8.38 7.51 -5.91
CA LEU A 108 9.48 6.52 -5.97
C LEU A 108 9.88 6.13 -7.39
N LEU A 109 9.24 6.65 -8.43
CA LEU A 109 9.42 6.13 -9.79
C LEU A 109 10.88 6.23 -10.26
N THR A 110 11.52 7.39 -10.12
CA THR A 110 12.92 7.58 -10.52
C THR A 110 13.91 6.87 -9.61
N ALA A 111 13.66 6.82 -8.31
CA ALA A 111 14.48 6.06 -7.36
C ALA A 111 14.43 4.56 -7.67
N THR A 112 13.26 4.04 -8.03
CA THR A 112 13.06 2.65 -8.48
C THR A 112 13.80 2.40 -9.79
N ALA A 113 13.75 3.34 -10.75
CA ALA A 113 14.52 3.25 -11.98
C ALA A 113 16.04 3.20 -11.72
N ARG A 114 16.57 4.07 -10.84
CA ARG A 114 17.99 4.08 -10.46
C ARG A 114 18.40 2.82 -9.68
N ARG A 115 17.50 2.26 -8.85
CA ARG A 115 17.72 0.97 -8.19
C ARG A 115 17.78 -0.19 -9.20
N LEU A 116 16.92 -0.17 -10.21
CA LEU A 116 16.95 -1.15 -11.31
C LEU A 116 18.19 -1.00 -12.20
N HIS A 117 18.66 0.24 -12.44
CA HIS A 117 19.93 0.50 -13.10
C HIS A 117 21.11 -0.10 -12.34
N ASP A 118 21.09 -0.05 -11.01
CA ASP A 118 22.12 -0.70 -10.18
C ASP A 118 22.17 -2.22 -10.39
N ARG A 119 21.09 -2.83 -10.88
CA ARG A 119 20.98 -4.25 -11.24
C ARG A 119 21.28 -4.53 -12.73
N GLY A 120 21.65 -3.50 -13.49
CA GLY A 120 21.82 -3.59 -14.95
C GLY A 120 20.51 -3.72 -15.74
N ARG A 121 19.35 -3.56 -15.08
CA ARG A 121 18.02 -3.62 -15.72
C ARG A 121 17.68 -2.26 -16.34
N GLY A 122 16.76 -2.25 -17.32
CA GLY A 122 16.21 -1.02 -17.88
C GLY A 122 15.32 -0.27 -16.88
N GLY A 123 15.49 1.04 -16.73
CA GLY A 123 14.68 1.86 -15.82
C GLY A 123 13.20 1.92 -16.17
N TRP A 124 12.80 1.62 -17.42
CA TRP A 124 11.40 1.60 -17.85
C TRP A 124 10.55 0.57 -17.08
N TRP A 125 11.17 -0.49 -16.54
CA TRP A 125 10.49 -1.45 -15.66
C TRP A 125 9.98 -0.81 -14.35
N ALA A 126 10.47 0.38 -13.97
CA ALA A 126 9.93 1.12 -12.83
C ALA A 126 8.47 1.53 -13.04
N LEU A 127 8.00 1.69 -14.30
CA LEU A 127 6.60 1.98 -14.61
C LEU A 127 5.65 0.86 -14.18
N ALA A 128 6.17 -0.36 -13.98
CA ALA A 128 5.38 -1.46 -13.44
C ALA A 128 4.94 -1.18 -12.00
N LEU A 129 5.65 -0.34 -11.23
CA LEU A 129 5.29 -0.02 -9.84
C LEU A 129 3.93 0.69 -9.72
N PRO A 130 3.71 1.89 -10.32
CA PRO A 130 2.42 2.56 -10.23
C PRO A 130 1.29 1.77 -10.89
N GLY A 131 1.57 1.07 -12.00
CA GLY A 131 0.58 0.22 -12.66
C GLY A 131 0.11 -0.95 -11.78
N ALA A 132 1.05 -1.59 -11.08
CA ALA A 132 0.74 -2.71 -10.21
C ALA A 132 0.03 -2.25 -8.92
N VAL A 133 0.46 -1.12 -8.32
CA VAL A 133 -0.25 -0.49 -7.18
C VAL A 133 -1.69 -0.12 -7.56
N PHE A 134 -1.88 0.46 -8.76
CA PHE A 134 -3.21 0.79 -9.27
C PHE A 134 -4.08 -0.46 -9.39
N ALA A 135 -3.57 -1.51 -10.05
CA ALA A 135 -4.32 -2.74 -10.27
C ALA A 135 -4.74 -3.39 -8.94
N THR A 136 -3.82 -3.54 -7.98
CA THR A 136 -4.12 -4.13 -6.68
C THR A 136 -5.06 -3.28 -5.83
N GLY A 137 -4.82 -1.97 -5.77
CA GLY A 137 -5.59 -1.08 -4.92
C GLY A 137 -6.99 -0.82 -5.46
N LEU A 138 -7.16 -0.71 -6.79
CA LEU A 138 -8.47 -0.58 -7.41
C LEU A 138 -9.32 -1.82 -7.17
N GLY A 139 -8.74 -3.00 -7.30
CA GLY A 139 -9.46 -4.23 -7.03
C GLY A 139 -9.87 -4.39 -5.57
N GLN A 140 -8.99 -4.01 -4.64
CA GLN A 140 -9.36 -3.94 -3.22
C GLN A 140 -10.51 -2.94 -2.97
N ALA A 141 -10.47 -1.77 -3.61
CA ALA A 141 -11.51 -0.75 -3.48
C ALA A 141 -12.86 -1.22 -4.06
N ARG A 142 -12.85 -1.91 -5.20
CA ARG A 142 -14.05 -2.50 -5.82
C ARG A 142 -14.68 -3.56 -4.93
N ARG A 143 -13.89 -4.51 -4.41
CA ARG A 143 -14.37 -5.54 -3.47
C ARG A 143 -15.01 -4.93 -2.23
N MET A 144 -14.41 -3.86 -1.68
CA MET A 144 -14.97 -3.16 -0.53
C MET A 144 -16.29 -2.47 -0.87
N ALA A 145 -16.40 -1.85 -2.06
CA ALA A 145 -17.62 -1.22 -2.53
C ALA A 145 -18.75 -2.24 -2.77
N GLU A 146 -18.46 -3.35 -3.45
CA GLU A 146 -19.40 -4.45 -3.67
C GLU A 146 -19.90 -5.05 -2.35
N MET A 147 -19.00 -5.22 -1.36
CA MET A 147 -19.39 -5.67 -0.03
C MET A 147 -20.33 -4.67 0.66
N ALA A 148 -20.06 -3.37 0.54
CA ALA A 148 -20.93 -2.33 1.09
C ALA A 148 -22.32 -2.33 0.42
N GLU A 149 -22.40 -2.58 -0.89
CA GLU A 149 -23.66 -2.69 -1.64
C GLU A 149 -24.48 -3.93 -1.23
N ARG A 150 -23.83 -5.05 -0.92
CA ARG A 150 -24.50 -6.28 -0.45
C ARG A 150 -24.92 -6.23 1.02
N MET A 151 -24.42 -5.27 1.78
CA MET A 151 -24.63 -5.21 3.23
C MET A 151 -26.11 -5.19 3.66
N PRO A 152 -27.02 -4.43 3.01
CA PRO A 152 -28.43 -4.46 3.39
C PRO A 152 -29.06 -5.86 3.27
N GLN A 153 -28.64 -6.65 2.27
CA GLN A 153 -29.13 -8.03 2.08
C GLN A 153 -28.63 -8.94 3.20
N ILE A 154 -27.34 -8.82 3.53
CA ILE A 154 -26.71 -9.56 4.64
C ILE A 154 -27.39 -9.25 5.97
N LEU A 155 -27.67 -7.97 6.24
CA LEU A 155 -28.38 -7.56 7.46
C LEU A 155 -29.79 -8.14 7.53
N ALA A 156 -30.53 -8.15 6.41
CA ALA A 156 -31.85 -8.76 6.36
C ALA A 156 -31.80 -10.28 6.56
N GLU A 157 -30.76 -10.96 6.09
CA GLU A 157 -30.55 -12.40 6.35
C GLU A 157 -30.24 -12.69 7.82
N ILE A 158 -29.41 -11.85 8.45
CA ILE A 158 -29.08 -11.97 9.88
C ILE A 158 -30.34 -11.71 10.72
N GLU A 159 -31.13 -10.69 10.39
CA GLU A 159 -32.37 -10.37 11.10
C GLU A 159 -33.39 -11.53 11.06
N LYS A 160 -33.45 -12.25 9.94
CA LYS A 160 -34.28 -13.46 9.82
C LYS A 160 -33.82 -14.61 10.72
N LYS A 161 -32.55 -14.65 11.12
CA LYS A 161 -32.03 -15.67 12.04
C LYS A 161 -32.23 -15.23 13.50
N VAL A 162 -33.23 -15.82 14.15
CA VAL A 162 -33.62 -15.54 15.56
C VAL A 162 -32.43 -15.62 16.54
N ARG A 163 -31.43 -16.47 16.25
CA ARG A 163 -30.12 -16.48 16.90
C ARG A 163 -29.03 -16.83 15.89
N PRO A 164 -28.20 -15.88 15.44
CA PRO A 164 -27.04 -16.22 14.63
C PRO A 164 -26.08 -17.07 15.47
N ASP A 165 -25.69 -18.24 14.95
CA ASP A 165 -24.64 -19.05 15.56
C ASP A 165 -23.29 -18.31 15.44
N PHE A 166 -22.42 -18.44 16.44
CA PHE A 166 -21.07 -17.88 16.38
C PHE A 166 -20.29 -18.42 15.18
N ALA A 167 -20.53 -19.69 14.82
CA ALA A 167 -19.97 -20.28 13.61
C ALA A 167 -20.41 -19.56 12.33
N ASP A 168 -21.64 -19.06 12.27
CA ASP A 168 -22.14 -18.28 11.12
C ASP A 168 -21.36 -16.96 10.98
N LEU A 169 -21.11 -16.26 12.09
CA LEU A 169 -20.33 -15.02 12.10
C LEU A 169 -18.87 -15.24 11.67
N LEU A 170 -18.22 -16.31 12.15
CA LEU A 170 -16.85 -16.65 11.76
C LEU A 170 -16.74 -17.12 10.31
N SER A 171 -17.77 -17.78 9.78
CA SER A 171 -17.80 -18.24 8.38
C SER A 171 -18.09 -17.13 7.38
N PHE A 172 -18.60 -15.98 7.84
CA PHE A 172 -19.05 -14.90 6.97
C PHE A 172 -17.95 -14.36 6.03
N PRO A 173 -16.72 -14.04 6.50
CA PRO A 173 -15.65 -13.63 5.61
C PRO A 173 -15.32 -14.68 4.54
N ALA A 174 -15.33 -15.97 4.90
CA ALA A 174 -15.07 -17.06 3.98
C ALA A 174 -16.18 -17.22 2.93
N LYS A 175 -17.45 -17.07 3.32
CA LYS A 175 -18.60 -17.08 2.38
C LYS A 175 -18.52 -15.91 1.40
N MET A 176 -18.22 -14.71 1.90
CA MET A 176 -18.03 -13.53 1.06
C MET A 176 -16.89 -13.73 0.06
N GLN A 177 -15.76 -14.28 0.53
CA GLN A 177 -14.62 -14.59 -0.31
C GLN A 177 -14.90 -15.70 -1.34
N ALA A 178 -15.65 -16.75 -0.97
CA ALA A 178 -16.01 -17.84 -1.88
C ALA A 178 -16.96 -17.40 -3.00
N SER A 179 -17.77 -16.36 -2.75
CA SER A 179 -18.68 -15.78 -3.75
C SER A 179 -18.01 -14.74 -4.66
N ALA A 180 -16.78 -14.33 -4.34
CA ALA A 180 -16.06 -13.32 -5.11
C ALA A 180 -15.33 -14.00 -6.27
N GLU A 181 -15.58 -13.53 -7.48
CA GLU A 181 -14.79 -13.95 -8.64
C GLU A 181 -13.34 -13.50 -8.47
N PRO A 182 -12.35 -14.28 -8.97
CA PRO A 182 -10.97 -13.86 -8.96
C PRO A 182 -10.78 -12.54 -9.71
N ASP A 183 -10.33 -11.52 -9.00
CA ASP A 183 -9.96 -10.25 -9.60
C ASP A 183 -8.57 -10.36 -10.22
N TRP A 184 -8.54 -10.93 -11.43
CA TRP A 184 -7.30 -11.21 -12.17
C TRP A 184 -6.37 -9.99 -12.31
N PRO A 185 -6.85 -8.76 -12.60
CA PRO A 185 -6.02 -7.56 -12.55
C PRO A 185 -5.27 -7.37 -11.23
N SER A 186 -5.95 -7.52 -10.08
CA SER A 186 -5.28 -7.46 -8.77
C SER A 186 -4.26 -8.56 -8.59
N VAL A 187 -4.58 -9.79 -8.98
CA VAL A 187 -3.66 -10.93 -8.85
C VAL A 187 -2.38 -10.68 -9.65
N LEU A 188 -2.50 -10.26 -10.91
CA LEU A 188 -1.37 -9.93 -11.76
C LEU A 188 -0.57 -8.73 -11.21
N GLY A 189 -1.27 -7.69 -10.72
CA GLY A 189 -0.62 -6.57 -10.04
C GLY A 189 0.20 -7.02 -8.82
N GLY A 190 -0.37 -7.90 -7.99
CA GLY A 190 0.32 -8.46 -6.82
C GLY A 190 1.58 -9.25 -7.20
N LEU A 191 1.51 -10.06 -8.26
CA LEU A 191 2.65 -10.81 -8.77
C LEU A 191 3.75 -9.89 -9.32
N ILE A 192 3.38 -8.81 -10.01
CA ILE A 192 4.32 -7.80 -10.51
C ILE A 192 5.00 -7.06 -9.34
N LEU A 193 4.25 -6.68 -8.30
CA LEU A 193 4.81 -6.07 -7.09
C LEU A 193 5.78 -7.01 -6.39
N LEU A 194 5.41 -8.29 -6.24
CA LEU A 194 6.29 -9.30 -5.65
C LEU A 194 7.60 -9.43 -6.43
N TRP A 195 7.52 -9.53 -7.76
CA TRP A 195 8.69 -9.56 -8.63
C TRP A 195 9.56 -8.31 -8.48
N LEU A 196 8.96 -7.12 -8.45
CA LEU A 196 9.68 -5.86 -8.23
C LEU A 196 10.39 -5.86 -6.88
N VAL A 197 9.71 -6.23 -5.78
CA VAL A 197 10.33 -6.31 -4.45
C VAL A 197 11.55 -7.23 -4.46
N ILE A 198 11.45 -8.40 -5.11
CA ILE A 198 12.59 -9.31 -5.26
C ILE A 198 13.76 -8.63 -5.98
N GLU A 199 13.53 -7.94 -7.10
CA GLU A 199 14.61 -7.23 -7.82
C GLU A 199 15.20 -6.06 -7.02
N LEU A 200 14.40 -5.36 -6.22
CA LEU A 200 14.83 -4.21 -5.42
C LEU A 200 15.65 -4.60 -4.18
N VAL A 201 15.35 -5.77 -3.57
CA VAL A 201 16.09 -6.31 -2.42
C VAL A 201 17.44 -6.90 -2.81
N ARG A 202 17.56 -7.46 -4.02
CA ARG A 202 18.78 -8.11 -4.51
C ARG A 202 19.97 -7.15 -4.57
N ALA A 203 21.18 -7.70 -4.39
CA ALA A 203 22.42 -6.94 -4.48
C ALA A 203 22.65 -6.34 -5.88
N GLY A 204 23.30 -5.18 -5.93
CA GLY A 204 23.70 -4.49 -7.16
C GLY A 204 24.77 -5.21 -7.97
N THR A 205 24.99 -4.77 -9.20
CA THR A 205 26.12 -5.20 -10.04
C THR A 205 27.42 -4.66 -9.45
N ALA A 206 28.42 -5.53 -9.25
CA ALA A 206 29.74 -5.12 -8.83
C ALA A 206 30.45 -4.31 -9.93
N GLY A 207 31.13 -3.24 -9.54
CA GLY A 207 31.85 -2.38 -10.47
C GLY A 207 30.95 -1.49 -11.35
N PRO A 208 31.54 -0.79 -12.33
CA PRO A 208 30.80 0.04 -13.27
C PRO A 208 29.86 -0.78 -14.16
N ASN A 209 28.71 -0.22 -14.51
CA ASN A 209 27.81 -0.78 -15.52
C ASN A 209 27.40 0.32 -16.52
N ARG A 210 26.53 0.01 -17.50
CA ARG A 210 26.10 0.98 -18.53
C ARG A 210 25.41 2.25 -18.00
N TYR A 211 25.03 2.27 -16.72
CA TYR A 211 24.40 3.39 -16.04
C TYR A 211 25.37 4.19 -15.15
N GLY A 212 26.65 3.83 -15.16
CA GLY A 212 27.72 4.55 -14.45
C GLY A 212 28.39 3.72 -13.34
N PRO A 213 29.34 4.35 -12.63
CA PRO A 213 30.02 3.72 -11.50
C PRO A 213 29.03 3.49 -10.34
N PRO A 214 29.33 2.55 -9.43
CA PRO A 214 28.56 2.40 -8.21
C PRO A 214 28.63 3.69 -7.38
N GLN A 215 27.51 4.05 -6.74
CA GLN A 215 27.50 5.10 -5.72
C GLN A 215 28.49 4.70 -4.61
N ARG A 216 29.38 5.61 -4.23
CA ARG A 216 30.32 5.40 -3.13
C ARG A 216 29.76 5.96 -1.83
#